data_AF-A0A7Y8I3M3-F1
#
_entry.id   AF-A0A7Y8I3M3-F1
#
_cell.length_a   1.000
_cell.length_b   1.000
_cell.length_c   1.000
_cell.angle_alpha   90.00
_cell.angle_beta   90.00
_cell.angle_gamma   90.00
#
_symmetry.space_group_name_H-M   'P 1'
#
loop_
_entity.id
_entity.type
_entity.pdbx_description
1 polymer ?
#
loop_
_entity_poly.entity_id
_entity_poly.type
_entity_poly.pdbx_seq_one_letter_code
_entity_poly.pdbx_strand_id
1 'polypeptide(L)'
;PMVTITPEHYNRIARLLDKKVPVKVEFEVRNEMGDKAEDGLNVIAEIPGTGKHKDEIVMIGGHLDSWHAGTGATDNAAGSAVMMEVLRILKKLNLQLDRTVRLGLWSGEEQGLLGSRGYVKEHFADRANMNVTKDYDKFSAYYNIDNGTGRIRGIYLQGNDMCRPIFEAWLAPFRDLGVTTVTSRNTSGTDHQAFDAVGLPGFQFIQDPIEYSTRTHHSNMDVYDRLQPNDMKQMAAIVTSLVYHTANRDEKLPRKPKPAPQPEGMRPTF
;
A
#
# COMPACT_ATOMS: atom_id res chain seq x y z
N PRO A 1 6.41 -1.83 -29.44
CA PRO A 1 6.36 -3.01 -28.54
C PRO A 1 7.43 -2.84 -27.45
N MET A 2 7.11 -3.20 -26.20
CA MET A 2 8.05 -3.21 -25.08
C MET A 2 8.08 -4.62 -24.49
N VAL A 3 9.27 -5.15 -24.22
CA VAL A 3 9.47 -6.50 -23.65
C VAL A 3 10.47 -6.41 -22.52
N THR A 4 10.16 -7.05 -21.41
CA THR A 4 11.07 -7.22 -20.27
C THR A 4 11.70 -8.61 -20.34
N ILE A 5 13.01 -8.71 -20.14
CA ILE A 5 13.74 -9.97 -20.06
C ILE A 5 14.50 -10.05 -18.75
N THR A 6 14.82 -11.26 -18.30
CA THR A 6 15.59 -11.45 -17.07
C THR A 6 17.01 -10.87 -17.20
N PRO A 7 17.62 -10.45 -16.08
CA PRO A 7 18.99 -9.96 -16.08
C PRO A 7 20.00 -10.94 -16.71
N GLU A 8 19.80 -12.25 -16.58
CA GLU A 8 20.70 -13.27 -17.13
C GLU A 8 20.69 -13.26 -18.67
N HIS A 9 19.52 -13.09 -19.28
CA HIS A 9 19.38 -12.97 -20.74
C HIS A 9 19.99 -11.66 -21.22
N TYR A 10 19.71 -10.53 -20.55
CA TYR A 10 20.31 -9.24 -20.85
C TYR A 10 21.85 -9.29 -20.75
N ASN A 11 22.38 -9.81 -19.65
CA ASN A 11 23.81 -9.89 -19.39
C ASN A 11 24.54 -10.76 -20.42
N ARG A 12 23.89 -11.81 -20.92
CA ARG A 12 24.45 -12.62 -22.02
C ARG A 12 24.57 -11.79 -23.30
N ILE A 13 23.53 -11.05 -23.67
CA ILE A 13 23.53 -10.18 -24.85
C ILE A 13 24.63 -9.11 -24.71
N ALA A 14 24.70 -8.44 -23.56
CA ALA A 14 25.71 -7.43 -23.29
C ALA A 14 27.15 -7.97 -23.47
N ARG A 15 27.45 -9.13 -22.87
CA ARG A 15 28.79 -9.76 -22.99
C ARG A 15 29.15 -10.16 -24.43
N LEU A 16 28.18 -10.51 -25.27
CA LEU A 16 28.43 -10.82 -26.68
C LEU A 16 28.75 -9.55 -27.47
N LEU A 17 27.99 -8.48 -27.24
CA LEU A 17 28.20 -7.18 -27.86
C LEU A 17 29.56 -6.58 -27.47
N ASP A 18 29.97 -6.70 -26.20
CA ASP A 18 31.30 -6.26 -25.72
C ASP A 18 32.45 -6.95 -26.48
N LYS A 19 32.23 -8.20 -26.89
CA LYS A 19 33.18 -8.99 -27.69
C LYS A 19 33.05 -8.76 -29.20
N LYS A 20 32.25 -7.78 -29.62
CA LYS A 20 31.96 -7.47 -31.03
C LYS A 20 31.37 -8.66 -31.79
N VAL A 21 30.68 -9.58 -31.09
CA VAL A 21 29.94 -10.67 -31.70
C VAL A 21 28.55 -10.13 -32.09
N PRO A 22 28.15 -10.18 -33.37
CA PRO A 22 26.81 -9.76 -33.77
C PRO A 22 25.72 -10.56 -33.06
N VAL A 23 24.73 -9.88 -32.49
CA VAL A 23 23.57 -10.51 -31.85
C VAL A 23 22.31 -10.13 -32.62
N LYS A 24 21.53 -11.14 -33.01
CA LYS A 24 20.17 -10.96 -33.54
C LYS A 24 19.19 -11.51 -32.51
N VAL A 25 18.18 -10.72 -32.15
CA VAL A 25 17.10 -11.13 -31.26
C VAL A 25 15.79 -11.03 -32.04
N GLU A 26 14.92 -12.01 -31.84
CA GLU A 26 13.58 -12.06 -32.43
C GLU A 26 12.58 -12.20 -31.30
N PHE A 27 11.53 -11.36 -31.34
CA PHE A 27 10.44 -11.39 -30.38
C PHE A 27 9.13 -11.50 -31.12
N GLU A 28 8.27 -12.38 -30.64
CA GLU A 28 6.88 -12.43 -31.04
C GLU A 28 6.02 -11.96 -29.86
N VAL A 29 5.30 -10.85 -30.05
CA VAL A 29 4.44 -10.26 -29.03
C VAL A 29 3.02 -10.21 -29.57
N ARG A 30 2.13 -10.98 -28.94
CA ARG A 30 0.71 -11.05 -29.29
C ARG A 30 -0.09 -10.56 -28.09
N ASN A 31 -0.60 -9.34 -28.19
CA ASN A 31 -1.45 -8.73 -27.18
C ASN A 31 -2.79 -8.37 -27.81
N GLU A 32 -3.88 -8.57 -27.08
CA GLU A 32 -5.21 -8.09 -27.44
C GLU A 32 -5.62 -7.04 -26.41
N MET A 33 -6.14 -5.92 -26.88
CA MET A 33 -6.78 -4.92 -26.01
C MET A 33 -8.28 -5.06 -26.23
N GLY A 34 -9.03 -5.31 -25.16
CA GLY A 34 -10.48 -5.32 -25.23
C GLY A 34 -11.02 -3.91 -25.48
N ASP A 35 -12.16 -3.82 -26.17
CA ASP A 35 -12.87 -2.55 -26.41
C ASP A 35 -13.64 -2.05 -25.18
N LYS A 36 -13.65 -2.82 -24.08
CA LYS A 36 -14.36 -2.51 -22.84
C LYS A 36 -13.41 -2.60 -21.67
N ALA A 37 -13.53 -1.63 -20.77
CA ALA A 37 -13.00 -1.78 -19.42
C ALA A 37 -13.82 -2.86 -18.70
N GLU A 38 -13.14 -3.84 -18.12
CA GLU A 38 -13.75 -4.79 -17.19
C GLU A 38 -14.04 -4.06 -15.86
N ASP A 39 -15.15 -4.40 -15.21
CA ASP A 39 -15.48 -3.83 -13.90
C ASP A 39 -14.55 -4.41 -12.83
N GLY A 40 -13.78 -3.55 -12.16
CA GLY A 40 -13.02 -3.90 -10.96
C GLY A 40 -13.89 -3.77 -9.70
N LEU A 41 -13.69 -4.65 -8.72
CA LEU A 41 -14.43 -4.63 -7.45
C LEU A 41 -13.47 -4.41 -6.27
N ASN A 42 -13.70 -3.34 -5.52
CA ASN A 42 -13.05 -3.12 -4.23
C ASN A 42 -13.81 -3.90 -3.14
N VAL A 43 -13.08 -4.48 -2.19
CA VAL A 43 -13.67 -5.16 -1.02
C VAL A 43 -13.53 -4.27 0.21
N ILE A 44 -14.66 -3.91 0.81
CA ILE A 44 -14.71 -3.08 2.02
C ILE A 44 -15.29 -3.87 3.19
N ALA A 45 -14.65 -3.79 4.36
CA ALA A 45 -15.14 -4.38 5.60
C ALA A 45 -14.88 -3.45 6.80
N GLU A 46 -15.73 -3.51 7.84
CA GLU A 46 -15.64 -2.57 8.96
C GLU A 46 -15.82 -3.24 10.33
N ILE A 47 -15.14 -2.68 11.31
CA ILE A 47 -15.47 -2.80 12.74
C ILE A 47 -15.97 -1.42 13.19
N PRO A 48 -17.28 -1.26 13.46
CA PRO A 48 -17.84 0.02 13.87
C PRO A 48 -17.23 0.52 15.19
N GLY A 49 -16.94 1.82 15.23
CA GLY A 49 -16.59 2.52 16.46
C GLY A 49 -17.79 2.59 17.40
N THR A 50 -17.53 2.67 18.70
CA THR A 50 -18.57 2.74 19.75
C THR A 50 -18.42 3.95 20.66
N GLY A 51 -17.36 4.75 20.49
CA GLY A 51 -17.09 5.91 21.32
C GLY A 51 -17.67 7.22 20.76
N LYS A 52 -17.11 8.34 21.24
CA LYS A 52 -17.49 9.70 20.85
C LYS A 52 -17.19 10.01 19.38
N HIS A 53 -16.18 9.37 18.79
CA HIS A 53 -15.72 9.60 17.42
C HIS A 53 -16.10 8.46 16.46
N LYS A 54 -17.17 7.72 16.74
CA LYS A 54 -17.60 6.55 15.94
C LYS A 54 -17.84 6.83 14.45
N ASP A 55 -18.17 8.08 14.10
CA ASP A 55 -18.37 8.53 12.73
C ASP A 55 -17.06 8.88 12.01
N GLU A 56 -15.92 8.89 12.72
CA GLU A 56 -14.58 9.04 12.14
C GLU A 56 -13.99 7.67 11.78
N ILE A 57 -13.06 7.67 10.81
CA ILE A 57 -12.57 6.44 10.17
C ILE A 57 -11.05 6.35 10.27
N VAL A 58 -10.56 5.18 10.68
CA VAL A 58 -9.18 4.72 10.47
C VAL A 58 -9.23 3.62 9.43
N MET A 59 -8.48 3.77 8.34
CA MET A 59 -8.47 2.81 7.25
C MET A 59 -7.17 1.98 7.24
N ILE A 60 -7.29 0.74 6.79
CA ILE A 60 -6.17 -0.15 6.49
C ILE A 60 -6.38 -0.80 5.13
N GLY A 61 -5.32 -1.20 4.45
CA GLY A 61 -5.48 -1.91 3.18
C GLY A 61 -4.21 -2.42 2.52
N GLY A 62 -4.46 -3.04 1.38
CA GLY A 62 -3.53 -3.51 0.36
C GLY A 62 -4.36 -3.78 -0.89
N HIS A 63 -3.75 -4.26 -1.97
CA HIS A 63 -4.49 -4.58 -3.18
C HIS A 63 -4.74 -6.09 -3.33
N LEU A 64 -5.80 -6.41 -4.04
CA LEU A 64 -6.33 -7.77 -4.23
C LEU A 64 -6.07 -8.31 -5.63
N ASP A 65 -5.85 -7.43 -6.61
CA ASP A 65 -5.37 -7.83 -7.94
C ASP A 65 -3.88 -8.21 -7.92
N SER A 66 -3.39 -8.80 -9.00
CA SER A 66 -1.97 -9.13 -9.21
C SER A 66 -1.69 -9.33 -10.70
N TRP A 67 -0.41 -9.42 -11.07
CA TRP A 67 -0.03 -9.83 -12.42
C TRP A 67 -0.21 -11.33 -12.66
N HIS A 68 -0.77 -11.64 -13.83
CA HIS A 68 -1.13 -12.98 -14.30
C HIS A 68 0.02 -14.00 -14.44
N ALA A 69 1.28 -13.56 -14.37
CA ALA A 69 2.43 -14.44 -14.56
C ALA A 69 2.70 -15.36 -13.35
N GLY A 70 2.29 -14.95 -12.15
CA GLY A 70 2.44 -15.69 -10.90
C GLY A 70 1.09 -15.97 -10.24
N THR A 71 1.08 -16.06 -8.91
CA THR A 71 -0.15 -16.20 -8.10
C THR A 71 -0.37 -15.04 -7.14
N GLY A 72 0.37 -13.92 -7.30
CA GLY A 72 0.19 -12.71 -6.50
C GLY A 72 0.46 -12.89 -5.00
N ALA A 73 1.31 -13.85 -4.62
CA ALA A 73 1.43 -14.26 -3.22
C ALA A 73 2.06 -13.16 -2.35
N THR A 74 3.19 -12.62 -2.78
CA THR A 74 3.89 -11.51 -2.16
C THR A 74 3.33 -10.16 -2.62
N ASP A 75 2.63 -10.13 -3.75
CA ASP A 75 2.15 -8.93 -4.44
C ASP A 75 0.70 -9.13 -4.94
N ASN A 76 -0.33 -8.97 -4.10
CA ASN A 76 -0.28 -8.55 -2.70
C ASN A 76 -1.24 -9.37 -1.81
N ALA A 77 -1.23 -10.70 -1.98
CA ALA A 77 -1.94 -11.58 -1.05
C ALA A 77 -1.35 -11.48 0.38
N ALA A 78 -0.04 -11.22 0.51
CA ALA A 78 0.63 -11.05 1.79
C ALA A 78 0.08 -9.86 2.60
N GLY A 79 0.02 -8.66 2.01
CA GLY A 79 -0.51 -7.48 2.67
C GLY A 79 -2.01 -7.56 2.87
N SER A 80 -2.76 -8.04 1.87
CA SER A 80 -4.19 -8.34 2.02
C SER A 80 -4.48 -9.25 3.21
N ALA A 81 -3.75 -10.36 3.36
CA ALA A 81 -3.89 -11.28 4.48
C ALA A 81 -3.51 -10.64 5.83
N VAL A 82 -2.45 -9.83 5.88
CA VAL A 82 -2.05 -9.09 7.09
C VAL A 82 -3.15 -8.11 7.51
N MET A 83 -3.76 -7.37 6.58
CA MET A 83 -4.81 -6.40 6.92
C MET A 83 -6.13 -7.07 7.35
N MET A 84 -6.47 -8.21 6.75
CA MET A 84 -7.57 -9.05 7.26
C MET A 84 -7.29 -9.56 8.68
N GLU A 85 -6.05 -9.96 8.95
CA GLU A 85 -5.62 -10.43 10.26
C GLU A 85 -5.68 -9.32 11.33
N VAL A 86 -5.38 -8.07 10.97
CA VAL A 86 -5.56 -6.91 11.86
C VAL A 86 -7.01 -6.82 12.35
N LEU A 87 -8.00 -6.88 11.44
CA LEU A 87 -9.42 -6.89 11.84
C LEU A 87 -9.75 -8.08 12.73
N ARG A 88 -9.22 -9.27 12.41
CA ARG A 88 -9.44 -10.48 13.20
C ARG A 88 -8.88 -10.33 14.62
N ILE A 89 -7.68 -9.76 14.78
CA ILE A 89 -7.04 -9.53 16.09
C ILE A 89 -7.86 -8.53 16.91
N LEU A 90 -8.23 -7.37 16.34
CA LEU A 90 -9.06 -6.37 17.02
C LEU A 90 -10.36 -6.98 17.55
N LYS A 91 -11.05 -7.76 16.71
CA LYS A 91 -12.30 -8.45 17.07
C LYS A 91 -12.07 -9.55 18.11
N LYS A 92 -11.01 -10.36 17.96
CA LYS A 92 -10.72 -11.50 18.86
C LYS A 92 -10.35 -11.03 20.27
N LEU A 93 -9.65 -9.91 20.38
CA LEU A 93 -9.29 -9.29 21.66
C LEU A 93 -10.43 -8.47 22.27
N ASN A 94 -11.56 -8.33 21.56
CA ASN A 94 -12.71 -7.52 21.98
C ASN A 94 -12.32 -6.10 22.40
N LEU A 95 -11.41 -5.49 21.64
CA LEU A 95 -10.91 -4.15 21.92
C LEU A 95 -11.98 -3.11 21.59
N GLN A 96 -12.23 -2.21 22.52
CA GLN A 96 -13.09 -1.06 22.25
C GLN A 96 -12.39 -0.08 21.32
N LEU A 97 -13.11 0.36 20.30
CA LEU A 97 -12.64 1.33 19.32
C LEU A 97 -13.53 2.57 19.39
N ASP A 98 -12.93 3.74 19.61
CA ASP A 98 -13.62 5.02 19.58
C ASP A 98 -14.07 5.36 18.14
N ARG A 99 -13.17 5.19 17.17
CA ARG A 99 -13.42 5.34 15.71
C ARG A 99 -13.74 4.03 15.02
N THR A 100 -14.42 4.11 13.88
CA THR A 100 -14.61 2.97 12.98
C THR A 100 -13.30 2.60 12.31
N VAL A 101 -12.97 1.30 12.32
CA VAL A 101 -11.82 0.75 11.56
C VAL A 101 -12.35 0.08 10.29
N ARG A 102 -11.87 0.55 9.13
CA ARG A 102 -12.32 0.09 7.81
C ARG A 102 -11.15 -0.53 7.04
N LEU A 103 -11.35 -1.75 6.54
CA LEU A 103 -10.48 -2.40 5.58
C LEU A 103 -10.91 -2.03 4.16
N GLY A 104 -9.94 -1.72 3.30
CA GLY A 104 -10.10 -1.70 1.86
C GLY A 104 -9.09 -2.64 1.20
N LEU A 105 -9.58 -3.61 0.43
CA LEU A 105 -8.76 -4.39 -0.51
C LEU A 105 -9.07 -3.91 -1.92
N TRP A 106 -8.09 -3.31 -2.57
CA TRP A 106 -8.29 -2.55 -3.80
C TRP A 106 -8.12 -3.44 -5.03
N SER A 107 -8.92 -3.19 -6.05
CA SER A 107 -8.68 -3.74 -7.38
C SER A 107 -8.05 -2.67 -8.26
N GLY A 108 -7.24 -3.06 -9.24
CA GLY A 108 -6.74 -2.12 -10.21
C GLY A 108 -5.51 -1.34 -9.73
N GLU A 109 -4.83 -1.80 -8.67
CA GLU A 109 -3.61 -1.16 -8.16
C GLU A 109 -2.53 -1.21 -9.24
N GLU A 110 -2.35 -2.39 -9.84
CA GLU A 110 -1.29 -2.71 -10.78
C GLU A 110 -1.40 -1.91 -12.08
N GLN A 111 -2.62 -1.47 -12.40
CA GLN A 111 -2.93 -0.63 -13.56
C GLN A 111 -2.88 0.88 -13.24
N GLY A 112 -2.52 1.27 -12.02
CA GLY A 112 -2.28 2.65 -11.62
C GLY A 112 -3.16 3.18 -10.49
N LEU A 113 -3.39 2.36 -9.46
CA LEU A 113 -4.16 2.70 -8.25
C LEU A 113 -5.64 2.97 -8.55
N LEU A 114 -6.23 2.30 -9.55
CA LEU A 114 -7.58 2.63 -10.04
C LEU A 114 -8.64 2.48 -8.93
N GLY A 115 -8.60 1.39 -8.17
CA GLY A 115 -9.55 1.12 -7.10
C GLY A 115 -9.48 2.12 -5.96
N SER A 116 -8.30 2.35 -5.40
CA SER A 116 -8.12 3.29 -4.29
C SER A 116 -8.34 4.74 -4.71
N ARG A 117 -7.91 5.15 -5.92
CA ARG A 117 -8.22 6.50 -6.45
C ARG A 117 -9.71 6.70 -6.69
N GLY A 118 -10.38 5.70 -7.25
CA GLY A 118 -11.83 5.73 -7.44
C GLY A 118 -12.55 5.91 -6.10
N TYR A 119 -12.17 5.11 -5.11
CA TYR A 119 -12.71 5.20 -3.76
C TYR A 119 -12.46 6.57 -3.11
N VAL A 120 -11.24 7.10 -3.19
CA VAL A 120 -10.90 8.41 -2.63
C VAL A 120 -11.67 9.53 -3.32
N LYS A 121 -11.80 9.47 -4.65
CA LYS A 121 -12.58 10.43 -5.44
C LYS A 121 -14.04 10.45 -5.03
N GLU A 122 -14.64 9.27 -4.86
CA GLU A 122 -16.05 9.14 -4.49
C GLU A 122 -16.33 9.56 -3.05
N HIS A 123 -15.46 9.16 -2.11
CA HIS A 123 -15.76 9.31 -0.68
C HIS A 123 -15.11 10.51 -0.02
N PHE A 124 -14.01 11.06 -0.54
CA PHE A 124 -13.25 12.09 0.18
C PHE A 124 -12.97 13.33 -0.65
N ALA A 125 -12.32 13.20 -1.80
CA ALA A 125 -11.94 14.35 -2.59
C ALA A 125 -11.54 13.94 -4.01
N ASP A 126 -11.95 14.75 -4.98
CA ASP A 126 -11.46 14.63 -6.34
C ASP A 126 -10.11 15.34 -6.49
N ARG A 127 -9.06 14.57 -6.77
CA ARG A 127 -7.69 15.10 -6.94
C ARG A 127 -7.61 16.17 -8.04
N ALA A 128 -8.43 16.07 -9.08
CA ALA A 128 -8.35 16.92 -10.26
C ALA A 128 -8.68 18.39 -9.96
N ASN A 129 -9.65 18.62 -9.07
CA ASN A 129 -10.17 19.95 -8.71
C ASN A 129 -10.08 20.26 -7.21
N MET A 130 -9.69 19.28 -6.38
CA MET A 130 -9.64 19.34 -4.91
C MET A 130 -10.98 19.67 -4.25
N ASN A 131 -12.10 19.37 -4.91
CA ASN A 131 -13.42 19.41 -4.28
C ASN A 131 -13.51 18.28 -3.26
N VAL A 132 -13.74 18.63 -2.00
CA VAL A 132 -13.88 17.69 -0.89
C VAL A 132 -15.36 17.30 -0.70
N THR A 133 -15.59 16.06 -0.27
CA THR A 133 -16.90 15.59 0.16
C THR A 133 -17.16 15.96 1.63
N LYS A 134 -18.37 15.70 2.10
CA LYS A 134 -18.73 15.82 3.53
C LYS A 134 -17.95 14.86 4.45
N ASP A 135 -17.39 13.77 3.91
CA ASP A 135 -16.72 12.73 4.71
C ASP A 135 -15.20 12.95 4.80
N TYR A 136 -14.65 13.93 4.05
CA TYR A 136 -13.23 14.28 4.07
C TYR A 136 -12.69 14.52 5.50
N ASP A 137 -13.42 15.25 6.33
CA ASP A 137 -12.99 15.58 7.70
C ASP A 137 -13.23 14.47 8.73
N LYS A 138 -13.91 13.38 8.34
CA LYS A 138 -14.09 12.19 9.18
C LYS A 138 -12.88 11.25 9.14
N PHE A 139 -12.03 11.38 8.13
CA PHE A 139 -10.90 10.47 7.94
C PHE A 139 -9.71 10.78 8.87
N SER A 140 -9.18 9.80 9.59
CA SER A 140 -8.00 10.00 10.45
C SER A 140 -6.70 9.59 9.75
N ALA A 141 -6.63 8.35 9.25
CA ALA A 141 -5.43 7.80 8.64
C ALA A 141 -5.74 6.60 7.75
N TYR A 142 -4.87 6.31 6.78
CA TYR A 142 -4.79 5.04 6.06
C TYR A 142 -3.40 4.41 6.23
N TYR A 143 -3.37 3.11 6.52
CA TYR A 143 -2.14 2.33 6.60
C TYR A 143 -2.13 1.21 5.55
N ASN A 144 -1.07 1.15 4.76
CA ASN A 144 -0.91 0.21 3.65
C ASN A 144 0.21 -0.81 3.90
N ILE A 145 0.10 -2.01 3.32
CA ILE A 145 1.19 -2.98 3.16
C ILE A 145 1.16 -3.48 1.72
N ASP A 146 2.32 -3.48 1.07
CA ASP A 146 2.45 -3.92 -0.34
C ASP A 146 3.81 -4.53 -0.68
N ASN A 147 4.86 -4.17 0.06
CA ASN A 147 6.23 -4.49 -0.34
C ASN A 147 6.65 -5.91 0.12
N GLY A 148 5.82 -6.90 -0.15
CA GLY A 148 6.10 -8.31 0.08
C GLY A 148 5.83 -8.79 1.49
N THR A 149 6.59 -9.82 1.90
CA THR A 149 6.31 -10.65 3.08
C THR A 149 7.27 -10.42 4.25
N GLY A 150 8.23 -9.50 4.09
CA GLY A 150 9.25 -9.24 5.11
C GLY A 150 8.77 -8.36 6.27
N ARG A 151 9.46 -8.50 7.41
CA ARG A 151 9.15 -7.79 8.66
C ARG A 151 9.00 -6.28 8.48
N ILE A 152 8.07 -5.68 9.23
CA ILE A 152 8.03 -4.23 9.37
C ILE A 152 9.28 -3.77 10.15
N ARG A 153 9.98 -2.77 9.60
CA ARG A 153 11.14 -2.09 10.19
C ARG A 153 10.86 -0.64 10.57
N GLY A 154 9.73 -0.10 10.14
CA GLY A 154 9.39 1.28 10.35
C GLY A 154 8.24 1.77 9.49
N ILE A 155 8.12 3.08 9.37
CA ILE A 155 7.05 3.74 8.62
C ILE A 155 7.57 4.98 7.87
N TYR A 156 7.05 5.18 6.65
CA TYR A 156 7.25 6.41 5.87
C TYR A 156 6.18 7.43 6.28
N LEU A 157 6.59 8.63 6.65
CA LEU A 157 5.67 9.71 7.05
C LEU A 157 5.06 10.47 5.87
N GLN A 158 5.49 10.20 4.63
CA GLN A 158 5.05 10.92 3.43
C GLN A 158 5.18 12.45 3.58
N GLY A 159 6.30 12.92 4.11
CA GLY A 159 6.54 14.34 4.38
C GLY A 159 5.71 14.95 5.52
N ASN A 160 4.88 14.17 6.23
CA ASN A 160 4.09 14.64 7.36
C ASN A 160 4.84 14.49 8.69
N ASP A 161 5.88 15.30 8.89
CA ASP A 161 6.72 15.23 10.10
C ASP A 161 5.99 15.56 11.41
N MET A 162 4.79 16.13 11.36
CA MET A 162 3.93 16.32 12.53
C MET A 162 3.53 14.98 13.18
N CYS A 163 3.50 13.89 12.42
CA CYS A 163 3.22 12.54 12.94
C CYS A 163 4.43 11.88 13.60
N ARG A 164 5.65 12.41 13.42
CA ARG A 164 6.89 11.82 13.94
C ARG A 164 6.84 11.49 15.44
N PRO A 165 6.58 12.45 16.36
CA PRO A 165 6.58 12.14 17.79
C PRO A 165 5.50 11.12 18.18
N ILE A 166 4.38 11.08 17.44
CA ILE A 166 3.31 10.12 17.66
C ILE A 166 3.78 8.71 17.30
N PHE A 167 4.34 8.53 16.11
CA PHE A 167 4.78 7.21 15.66
C PHE A 167 6.05 6.74 16.36
N GLU A 168 6.97 7.62 16.73
CA GLU A 168 8.12 7.25 17.55
C GLU A 168 7.70 6.72 18.92
N ALA A 169 6.67 7.32 19.54
CA ALA A 169 6.11 6.84 20.80
C ALA A 169 5.41 5.49 20.63
N TRP A 170 4.58 5.32 19.59
CA TRP A 170 3.84 4.06 19.36
C TRP A 170 4.73 2.91 18.90
N LEU A 171 5.85 3.19 18.24
CA LEU A 171 6.79 2.18 17.76
C LEU A 171 7.89 1.86 18.78
N ALA A 172 8.08 2.67 19.82
CA ALA A 172 9.09 2.43 20.85
C ALA A 172 9.01 1.02 21.48
N PRO A 173 7.83 0.45 21.77
CA PRO A 173 7.72 -0.91 22.32
C PRO A 173 8.17 -2.03 21.37
N PHE A 174 8.34 -1.76 20.07
CA PHE A 174 8.70 -2.76 19.06
C PHE A 174 10.16 -2.67 18.61
N ARG A 175 11.00 -1.90 19.31
CA ARG A 175 12.42 -1.72 18.98
C ARG A 175 13.21 -3.03 19.06
N ASP A 176 12.89 -3.90 20.02
CA ASP A 176 13.47 -5.23 20.18
C ASP A 176 13.08 -6.19 19.05
N LEU A 177 11.92 -5.97 18.42
CA LEU A 177 11.51 -6.62 17.17
C LEU A 177 12.15 -6.01 15.92
N GLY A 178 13.02 -5.01 16.09
CA GLY A 178 13.76 -4.34 15.02
C GLY A 178 12.94 -3.30 14.26
N VAL A 179 11.88 -2.74 14.88
CA VAL A 179 11.12 -1.61 14.35
C VAL A 179 11.73 -0.31 14.87
N THR A 180 12.65 0.25 14.11
CA THR A 180 13.50 1.36 14.58
C THR A 180 13.42 2.61 13.72
N THR A 181 12.71 2.56 12.58
CA THR A 181 12.77 3.62 11.57
C THR A 181 11.47 4.41 11.50
N VAL A 182 11.55 5.72 11.68
CA VAL A 182 10.49 6.68 11.34
C VAL A 182 11.12 7.72 10.44
N THR A 183 10.70 7.80 9.18
CA THR A 183 11.38 8.64 8.17
C THR A 183 10.42 9.59 7.48
N SER A 184 10.86 10.84 7.25
CA SER A 184 10.10 11.84 6.50
C SER A 184 10.03 11.52 5.01
N ARG A 185 10.85 10.58 4.54
CA ARG A 185 10.93 10.21 3.12
C ARG A 185 9.57 9.77 2.59
N ASN A 186 9.34 10.10 1.33
CA ASN A 186 8.22 9.57 0.57
C ASN A 186 8.56 8.17 0.04
N THR A 187 7.52 7.39 -0.16
CA THR A 187 7.53 6.17 -0.98
C THR A 187 6.30 6.16 -1.88
N SER A 188 6.41 5.53 -3.04
CA SER A 188 5.40 5.52 -4.09
C SER A 188 5.09 4.11 -4.58
N GLY A 189 4.15 4.01 -5.52
CA GLY A 189 3.82 2.78 -6.23
C GLY A 189 2.82 1.91 -5.50
N THR A 190 1.93 2.51 -4.68
CA THR A 190 0.86 1.77 -3.99
C THR A 190 -0.21 2.69 -3.41
N ASP A 191 -1.28 2.12 -2.87
CA ASP A 191 -2.58 2.74 -2.61
C ASP A 191 -2.59 3.88 -1.60
N HIS A 192 -1.62 3.97 -0.68
CA HIS A 192 -1.55 5.10 0.25
C HIS A 192 -1.40 6.44 -0.46
N GLN A 193 -0.86 6.42 -1.69
CA GLN A 193 -0.73 7.61 -2.52
C GLN A 193 -2.07 8.20 -2.93
N ALA A 194 -3.13 7.38 -3.08
CA ALA A 194 -4.46 7.90 -3.41
C ALA A 194 -4.97 8.84 -2.31
N PHE A 195 -4.74 8.48 -1.04
CA PHE A 195 -5.11 9.28 0.13
C PHE A 195 -4.19 10.49 0.30
N ASP A 196 -2.87 10.28 0.24
CA ASP A 196 -1.89 11.36 0.41
C ASP A 196 -2.01 12.45 -0.66
N ALA A 197 -2.36 12.07 -1.90
CA ALA A 197 -2.54 12.98 -3.03
C ALA A 197 -3.66 14.00 -2.82
N VAL A 198 -4.62 13.73 -1.93
CA VAL A 198 -5.70 14.67 -1.56
C VAL A 198 -5.49 15.28 -0.17
N GLY A 199 -4.30 15.14 0.42
CA GLY A 199 -3.95 15.70 1.73
C GLY A 199 -4.47 14.90 2.93
N LEU A 200 -4.99 13.69 2.72
CA LEU A 200 -5.36 12.79 3.81
C LEU A 200 -4.15 11.97 4.27
N PRO A 201 -3.94 11.72 5.58
CA PRO A 201 -2.78 10.96 6.04
C PRO A 201 -2.81 9.52 5.54
N GLY A 202 -1.99 9.20 4.54
CA GLY A 202 -1.79 7.85 4.02
C GLY A 202 -0.34 7.41 4.22
N PHE A 203 -0.11 6.25 4.81
CA PHE A 203 1.22 5.76 5.15
C PHE A 203 1.46 4.34 4.62
N GLN A 204 2.71 4.07 4.27
CA GLN A 204 3.22 2.74 3.89
C GLN A 204 4.29 2.35 4.91
N PHE A 205 4.30 1.07 5.30
CA PHE A 205 5.34 0.57 6.19
C PHE A 205 6.65 0.30 5.44
N ILE A 206 7.76 0.41 6.15
CA ILE A 206 9.07 -0.04 5.69
C ILE A 206 9.16 -1.53 6.01
N GLN A 207 9.47 -2.36 5.02
CA GLN A 207 9.58 -3.81 5.16
C GLN A 207 10.98 -4.30 4.82
N ASP A 208 11.39 -5.43 5.41
CA ASP A 208 12.53 -6.18 4.88
C ASP A 208 12.22 -6.61 3.44
N PRO A 209 13.15 -6.45 2.49
CA PRO A 209 12.86 -6.72 1.08
C PRO A 209 12.71 -8.21 0.79
N ILE A 210 13.33 -9.09 1.60
CA ILE A 210 13.43 -10.54 1.36
C ILE A 210 13.90 -10.82 -0.08
N GLU A 211 13.00 -11.19 -0.98
CA GLU A 211 13.27 -11.40 -2.41
C GLU A 211 12.33 -10.56 -3.30
N TYR A 212 11.60 -9.58 -2.75
CA TYR A 212 10.52 -8.86 -3.42
C TYR A 212 10.98 -8.28 -4.76
N SER A 213 11.90 -7.31 -4.76
CA SER A 213 12.38 -6.67 -6.00
C SER A 213 13.31 -7.54 -6.85
N THR A 214 13.92 -8.57 -6.28
CA THR A 214 14.95 -9.36 -6.96
C THR A 214 14.41 -10.63 -7.60
N ARG A 215 13.22 -11.07 -7.17
CA ARG A 215 12.70 -12.38 -7.57
C ARG A 215 11.21 -12.44 -7.71
N THR A 216 10.41 -11.89 -6.80
CA THR A 216 8.97 -12.19 -6.76
C THR A 216 8.13 -11.13 -7.46
N HIS A 217 8.33 -9.85 -7.15
CA HIS A 217 7.56 -8.73 -7.69
C HIS A 217 7.45 -8.79 -9.23
N HIS A 218 6.21 -8.77 -9.72
CA HIS A 218 5.84 -8.81 -11.15
C HIS A 218 6.50 -9.94 -11.94
N SER A 219 6.63 -11.12 -11.31
CA SER A 219 7.27 -12.28 -11.93
C SER A 219 6.43 -13.55 -11.79
N ASN A 220 6.81 -14.57 -12.56
CA ASN A 220 6.26 -15.93 -12.41
C ASN A 220 6.77 -16.69 -11.17
N MET A 221 7.63 -16.07 -10.37
CA MET A 221 8.12 -16.63 -9.11
C MET A 221 7.34 -16.08 -7.90
N ASP A 222 6.34 -15.24 -8.12
CA ASP A 222 5.45 -14.77 -7.05
C ASP A 222 4.42 -15.84 -6.66
N VAL A 223 4.84 -16.75 -5.79
CA VAL A 223 4.08 -17.93 -5.39
C VAL A 223 4.07 -18.11 -3.88
N TYR A 224 3.10 -18.89 -3.38
CA TYR A 224 2.88 -19.11 -1.94
C TYR A 224 4.14 -19.49 -1.15
N ASP A 225 5.02 -20.30 -1.73
CA ASP A 225 6.28 -20.76 -1.10
C ASP A 225 7.24 -19.63 -0.71
N ARG A 226 7.00 -18.41 -1.21
CA ARG A 226 7.82 -17.22 -0.91
C ARG A 226 7.43 -16.54 0.38
N LEU A 227 6.22 -16.78 0.90
CA LEU A 227 5.72 -16.15 2.10
C LEU A 227 6.55 -16.52 3.33
N GLN A 228 6.77 -15.54 4.21
CA GLN A 228 7.46 -15.68 5.49
C GLN A 228 6.43 -15.56 6.64
N PRO A 229 5.86 -16.68 7.13
CA PRO A 229 4.70 -16.63 8.01
C PRO A 229 4.96 -15.92 9.34
N ASN A 230 6.18 -16.03 9.88
CA ASN A 230 6.53 -15.38 11.15
C ASN A 230 6.69 -13.87 11.00
N ASP A 231 7.13 -13.42 9.82
CA ASP A 231 7.29 -12.00 9.53
C ASP A 231 5.91 -11.36 9.33
N MET A 232 5.02 -12.02 8.58
CA MET A 232 3.61 -11.57 8.44
C MET A 232 2.88 -11.47 9.78
N LYS A 233 3.13 -12.39 10.73
CA LYS A 233 2.59 -12.28 12.10
C LYS A 233 3.12 -11.05 12.83
N GLN A 234 4.41 -10.75 12.68
CA GLN A 234 5.00 -9.53 13.23
C GLN A 234 4.36 -8.28 12.63
N MET A 235 4.11 -8.27 11.31
CA MET A 235 3.41 -7.16 10.66
C MET A 235 2.02 -6.97 11.26
N ALA A 236 1.22 -8.03 11.33
CA ALA A 236 -0.15 -7.96 11.84
C ALA A 236 -0.20 -7.39 13.27
N ALA A 237 0.74 -7.78 14.14
CA ALA A 237 0.81 -7.26 15.50
C ALA A 237 1.12 -5.75 15.54
N ILE A 238 2.10 -5.29 14.75
CA ILE A 238 2.51 -3.87 14.71
C ILE A 238 1.42 -3.00 14.09
N VAL A 239 0.86 -3.42 12.94
CA VAL A 239 -0.21 -2.67 12.28
C VAL A 239 -1.42 -2.58 13.20
N THR A 240 -1.79 -3.67 13.88
CA THR A 240 -2.88 -3.67 14.87
C THR A 240 -2.65 -2.64 15.98
N SER A 241 -1.43 -2.56 16.52
CA SER A 241 -1.10 -1.57 17.56
C SER A 241 -1.27 -0.14 17.07
N LEU A 242 -0.75 0.19 15.88
CA LEU A 242 -0.90 1.55 15.30
C LEU A 242 -2.36 1.89 15.02
N VAL A 243 -3.11 0.95 14.46
CA VAL A 243 -4.55 1.12 14.17
C VAL A 243 -5.33 1.33 15.46
N TYR A 244 -5.07 0.52 16.50
CA TYR A 244 -5.72 0.67 17.80
C TYR A 244 -5.43 2.02 18.45
N HIS A 245 -4.17 2.47 18.44
CA HIS A 245 -3.80 3.78 18.97
C HIS A 245 -4.41 4.93 18.16
N THR A 246 -4.43 4.81 16.83
CA THR A 246 -5.06 5.81 15.96
C THR A 246 -6.57 5.88 16.20
N ALA A 247 -7.22 4.72 16.34
CA ALA A 247 -8.65 4.63 16.55
C ALA A 247 -9.09 5.24 17.89
N ASN A 248 -8.26 5.14 18.93
CA ASN A 248 -8.58 5.57 20.30
C ASN A 248 -7.90 6.87 20.75
N ARG A 249 -7.11 7.53 19.90
CA ARG A 249 -6.54 8.85 20.21
C ARG A 249 -7.65 9.90 20.31
N ASP A 250 -7.53 10.88 21.20
CA ASP A 250 -8.55 11.94 21.28
C ASP A 250 -8.68 12.75 19.98
N GLU A 251 -7.57 13.02 19.33
CA GLU A 251 -7.48 13.81 18.11
C GLU A 251 -7.17 12.91 16.89
N LYS A 252 -7.67 13.26 15.71
CA LYS A 252 -7.21 12.69 14.42
C LYS A 252 -5.72 12.97 14.19
N LEU A 253 -5.05 12.13 13.39
CA LEU A 253 -3.65 12.40 13.05
C LEU A 253 -3.50 13.78 12.38
N PRO A 254 -2.40 14.50 12.65
CA PRO A 254 -2.09 15.75 11.96
C PRO A 254 -2.10 15.57 10.44
N ARG A 255 -2.60 16.57 9.71
CA ARG A 255 -2.68 16.57 8.25
C ARG A 255 -1.76 17.62 7.67
N LYS A 256 -1.11 17.29 6.54
CA LYS A 256 -0.43 18.29 5.70
C LYS A 256 -1.46 19.32 5.19
N PRO A 257 -1.02 20.52 4.77
CA PRO A 257 -1.88 21.44 4.03
C PRO A 257 -2.48 20.74 2.81
N LYS A 258 -3.73 21.12 2.46
CA LYS A 258 -4.38 20.59 1.25
C LYS A 258 -3.53 20.92 0.02
N PRO A 259 -3.27 19.94 -0.86
CA PRO A 259 -2.50 20.18 -2.08
C PRO A 259 -3.29 21.05 -3.07
N ALA A 260 -2.57 21.68 -4.00
CA ALA A 260 -3.20 22.35 -5.14
C ALA A 260 -3.83 21.31 -6.09
N PRO A 261 -4.92 21.63 -6.80
CA PRO A 261 -5.53 20.76 -7.82
C PRO A 261 -4.52 20.26 -8.87
N GLN A 262 -4.72 19.05 -9.38
CA GLN A 262 -3.89 18.46 -10.43
C GLN A 262 -4.76 17.85 -11.51
N PRO A 263 -5.08 18.61 -12.57
CA PRO A 263 -5.90 18.14 -13.68
C PRO A 263 -5.32 16.88 -14.35
N GLU A 264 -6.21 16.05 -14.90
CA GLU A 264 -5.83 14.88 -15.69
C GLU A 264 -4.90 15.29 -16.85
N GLY A 265 -3.83 14.51 -17.06
CA GLY A 265 -2.81 14.76 -18.08
C GLY A 265 -1.59 15.56 -17.60
N MET A 266 -1.63 16.16 -16.40
CA MET A 266 -0.44 16.77 -15.80
C MET A 266 0.38 15.71 -15.05
N ARG A 267 1.64 15.49 -15.43
CA ARG A 267 2.53 14.53 -14.75
C ARG A 267 2.60 14.86 -13.25
N PRO A 268 2.51 13.85 -12.35
CA PRO A 268 2.69 14.10 -10.93
C PRO A 268 4.05 14.74 -10.66
N THR A 269 4.04 15.84 -9.89
CA THR A 269 5.23 16.34 -9.24
C THR A 269 5.43 15.49 -7.99
N PHE A 270 6.36 14.53 -8.05
CA PHE A 270 6.84 13.78 -6.89
C PHE A 270 7.96 14.53 -6.18
#